data_AF-A0A1X7SDF0-F1
#
_entry.id   AF-A0A1X7SDF0-F1
#
_cell.length_a   1.000
_cell.length_b   1.000
_cell.length_c   1.000
_cell.angle_alpha   90.00
_cell.angle_beta   90.00
_cell.angle_gamma   90.00
#
_symmetry.space_group_name_H-M   'P 1'
#
loop_
_entity.id
_entity.type
_entity.pdbx_description
1 polymer ?
#
loop_
_entity_poly.entity_id
_entity_poly.type
_entity_poly.pdbx_seq_one_letter_code
_entity_poly.pdbx_strand_id
1 'polypeptide(L)' 'MSIATAQLNYSFGLKGEVSQNASYVDEQTIIYPAGRNLILFNTDQKIQRF' A
#
# COMPACT_ATOMS: atom_id res chain seq x y z
N MET A 1 -0.77 -13.80 -26.71
CA MET A 1 -0.97 -12.34 -26.74
C MET A 1 -0.58 -11.80 -25.39
N SER A 2 0.57 -11.12 -25.31
CA SER A 2 1.05 -10.53 -24.07
C SER A 2 0.76 -9.04 -24.15
N ILE A 3 -0.32 -8.61 -23.51
CA ILE A 3 -0.60 -7.18 -23.36
C ILE A 3 0.22 -6.68 -22.17
N ALA A 4 1.10 -5.70 -22.41
CA ALA A 4 1.80 -5.04 -21.32
C ALA A 4 0.77 -4.31 -20.46
N THR A 5 0.53 -4.82 -19.26
CA THR A 5 -0.29 -4.14 -18.25
C THR A 5 0.63 -3.36 -17.34
N ALA A 6 0.37 -2.06 -17.21
CA ALA A 6 1.07 -1.25 -16.22
C ALA A 6 0.60 -1.71 -14.83
N GLN A 7 1.49 -2.37 -14.08
CA GLN A 7 1.29 -2.67 -12.67
C GLN A 7 1.89 -1.56 -11.83
N LEU A 8 1.11 -1.10 -10.84
CA LEU A 8 1.61 -0.21 -9.80
C LEU A 8 2.64 -1.01 -8.98
N ASN A 9 3.88 -0.52 -8.89
CA ASN A 9 4.92 -1.16 -8.08
C ASN A 9 4.98 -0.55 -6.68
N TYR A 10 4.88 0.77 -6.61
CA TYR A 10 4.88 1.52 -5.36
C TYR A 10 3.90 2.68 -5.44
N SER A 11 3.04 2.79 -4.43
CA SER A 11 2.15 3.93 -4.19
C SER A 11 2.34 4.39 -2.76
N PHE A 12 2.80 5.63 -2.63
CA PHE A 12 2.95 6.31 -1.35
C PHE A 12 2.00 7.49 -1.33
N GLY A 13 1.11 7.49 -0.36
CA GLY A 13 0.14 8.54 -0.16
C GLY A 13 -0.64 8.22 1.10
N LEU A 14 -0.80 9.22 1.96
CA LEU A 14 -1.62 9.14 3.16
C LEU A 14 -2.68 10.21 3.05
N LYS A 15 -3.95 9.82 3.16
CA LYS A 15 -5.05 10.77 3.14
C LYS A 15 -5.12 11.48 4.50
N GLY A 16 -4.53 12.66 4.61
CA GLY A 16 -4.40 13.42 5.86
C GLY A 16 -5.73 13.82 6.53
N GLU A 17 -6.83 13.79 5.80
CA GLU A 17 -8.19 14.02 6.34
C GLU A 17 -8.72 12.82 7.15
N VAL A 18 -8.12 11.64 6.99
CA VAL A 18 -8.52 10.42 7.70
C VAL A 18 -7.60 10.25 8.90
N SER A 19 -8.15 10.42 10.11
CA SER A 19 -7.44 10.10 11.34
C SER A 19 -7.22 8.58 11.46
N GLN A 20 -6.06 8.17 11.96
CA GLN A 20 -5.66 6.76 12.08
C GLN A 20 -5.68 5.98 10.75
N ASN A 21 -5.20 6.65 9.70
CA ASN A 21 -5.05 6.09 8.37
C ASN A 21 -3.83 5.16 8.20
N ALA A 22 -3.13 4.78 9.25
CA ALA A 22 -2.08 3.78 9.17
C ALA A 22 -2.19 2.87 10.39
N SER A 23 -2.22 1.56 10.15
CA SER A 23 -2.25 0.56 11.21
C SER A 23 -1.27 -0.55 10.91
N TYR A 24 -0.69 -1.13 11.95
CA TYR A 24 0.02 -2.39 11.84
C TYR A 24 -1.02 -3.51 11.75
N VAL A 25 -0.89 -4.35 10.73
CA VAL A 25 -1.62 -5.62 10.63
C VAL A 25 -0.83 -6.70 11.35
N ASP A 26 0.49 -6.69 11.16
CA ASP A 26 1.46 -7.55 11.83
C ASP A 26 2.70 -6.71 12.20
N GLU A 27 3.67 -7.29 12.92
CA GLU A 27 4.94 -6.62 13.28
C GLU A 27 5.72 -6.08 12.07
N GLN A 28 5.57 -6.72 10.92
CA GLN A 28 6.28 -6.37 9.68
C GLN A 28 5.35 -5.90 8.56
N THR A 29 4.05 -5.77 8.82
CA THR A 29 3.06 -5.43 7.79
C THR A 29 2.21 -4.26 8.24
N ILE A 30 2.25 -3.17 7.47
CA ILE A 30 1.50 -1.95 7.72
C ILE A 30 0.42 -1.81 6.65
N ILE A 31 -0.79 -1.43 7.03
CA ILE A 31 -1.86 -1.06 6.11
C ILE A 31 -2.08 0.45 6.15
N TYR A 32 -2.17 1.06 4.97
CA TYR A 32 -2.53 2.47 4.82
C TYR A 32 -3.31 2.73 3.52
N PRO A 33 -4.24 3.70 3.48
CA PRO A 33 -4.94 4.09 2.28
C PRO A 33 -4.07 5.02 1.44
N ALA A 34 -3.84 4.64 0.19
CA ALA A 34 -3.22 5.47 -0.83
C ALA A 34 -4.26 5.82 -1.91
N GLY A 35 -4.81 7.03 -1.85
CA GLY A 35 -5.86 7.47 -2.76
C GLY A 35 -7.17 6.71 -2.52
N ARG A 36 -7.54 5.84 -3.48
CA ARG A 36 -8.77 5.02 -3.41
C ARG A 36 -8.50 3.53 -3.13
N ASN A 37 -7.23 3.16 -2.96
CA ASN A 37 -6.82 1.78 -2.67
C ASN A 37 -6.25 1.69 -1.24
N LEU A 38 -6.35 0.50 -0.65
CA LEU A 38 -5.68 0.16 0.60
C LEU A 38 -4.41 -0.62 0.26
N ILE A 39 -3.27 -0.14 0.73
CA ILE A 39 -1.97 -0.75 0.48
C ILE A 39 -1.58 -1.56 1.70
N LEU A 40 -1.22 -2.83 1.50
CA LEU A 40 -0.45 -3.60 2.47
C LEU A 40 1.02 -3.46 2.13
N PHE A 41 1.79 -2.88 3.04
CA PHE A 41 3.22 -2.73 2.90
C PHE A 41 3.95 -3.60 3.91
N ASN A 42 4.73 -4.55 3.42
CA ASN A 42 5.63 -5.33 4.25
C ASN A 42 6.95 -4.56 4.39
N THR A 43 7.31 -4.14 5.60
CA THR A 43 8.50 -3.32 5.88
C THR A 43 9.81 -4.08 5.76
N ASP A 44 9.79 -5.40 5.94
CA ASP A 44 10.98 -6.27 5.86
C ASP A 44 11.38 -6.52 4.41
N GLN A 45 10.45 -7.03 3.61
CA GLN A 45 10.66 -7.32 2.20
C GLN A 45 10.57 -6.07 1.31
N LYS A 46 10.03 -4.97 1.85
CA LYS A 46 9.75 -3.70 1.13
C LYS A 46 8.83 -3.89 -0.07
N ILE A 47 7.85 -4.78 0.04
CA ILE A 47 6.90 -5.10 -1.03
C ILE A 47 5.53 -4.51 -0.69
N GLN A 48 4.86 -3.96 -1.70
CA GLN A 48 3.47 -3.49 -1.61
C GLN A 48 2.51 -4.45 -2.29
N ARG A 49 1.36 -4.68 -1.65
CA ARG A 49 0.20 -5.34 -2.24
C ARG A 49 -0.92 -4.31 -2.37
N PHE A 50 -1.52 -4.27 -3.57
CA PHE A 50 -2.56 -3.34 -4.01
C PHE A 50 -3.94 -3.99 -3.99
#